data_AF-A0A0C2GQX0-F1
#
_entry.id   AF-A0A0C2GQX0-F1
#
_cell.length_a   1.000
_cell.length_b   1.000
_cell.length_c   1.000
_cell.angle_alpha   90.00
_cell.angle_beta   90.00
_cell.angle_gamma   90.00
#
_symmetry.space_group_name_H-M   'P 1'
#
loop_
_entity.id
_entity.type
_entity.pdbx_description
1 polymer ?
#
loop_
_entity_poly.entity_id
_entity_poly.type
_entity_poly.pdbx_seq_one_letter_code
_entity_poly.pdbx_strand_id
1 'polypeptide(L)'
;MEGGVINVRDRFSVLIETMSEQASQLLNLVNNGRYVEALLFFQKHQEQDPESLRKLAIDTIFDAATKFRDNNDNHLRALVTSLFDAIHSEPLKFRICFNFITGRTTSHFNELLTNQLRSLISEEFKERHGYEWDELCNVLPMKLEENLAKEDDPNFLDSAVEAADILYSLRGVPFIIPERMTVAFTAAVHSKEMELPGAYERFFVRPVDVALARIMSTVDDLDTADIDLCTRLILPLLRFIEDFQQHSFRVSIMKKCRELIRLFPSKPRVLLIKNVLTKIFDSLFHSDRFFIAAAAAPIACSLDYMVLVSGKCN
;
A
#
# COMPACT_ATOMS: atom_id res chain seq x y z
N MET A 1 68.71 -14.80 12.72
CA MET A 1 67.27 -14.90 13.02
C MET A 1 66.74 -13.48 13.10
N GLU A 2 66.38 -12.91 11.96
CA GLU A 2 65.80 -11.56 11.87
C GLU A 2 64.29 -11.69 12.03
N GLY A 3 63.80 -11.43 13.23
CA GLY A 3 62.37 -11.32 13.52
C GLY A 3 61.90 -9.92 13.17
N GLY A 4 61.36 -9.76 11.96
CA GLY A 4 60.74 -8.51 11.52
C GLY A 4 59.53 -8.15 12.38
N VAL A 5 59.66 -7.08 13.16
CA VAL A 5 58.53 -6.40 13.79
C VAL A 5 57.78 -5.68 12.67
N ILE A 6 56.84 -6.38 12.03
CA ILE A 6 55.92 -5.75 11.07
C ILE A 6 54.98 -4.86 11.88
N ASN A 7 55.23 -3.56 11.77
CA ASN A 7 54.51 -2.49 12.43
C ASN A 7 53.00 -2.58 12.11
N VAL A 8 52.19 -2.87 13.13
CA VAL A 8 50.72 -2.99 13.02
C VAL A 8 50.11 -1.74 12.38
N ARG A 9 50.73 -0.57 12.60
CA ARG A 9 50.32 0.71 12.04
C ARG A 9 50.45 0.76 10.50
N ASP A 10 51.48 0.14 9.94
CA ASP A 10 51.70 0.11 8.49
C ASP A 10 50.71 -0.84 7.79
N ARG A 11 50.30 -1.94 8.47
CA ARG A 11 49.23 -2.81 7.95
C ARG A 11 47.87 -2.10 7.92
N PHE A 12 47.54 -1.32 8.95
CA PHE A 12 46.28 -0.56 8.98
C PHE A 12 46.24 0.54 7.91
N SER A 13 47.35 1.25 7.68
CA SER A 13 47.42 2.27 6.62
C SER A 13 47.25 1.67 5.22
N VAL A 14 47.93 0.56 4.93
CA VAL A 14 47.79 -0.16 3.64
C VAL A 14 46.38 -0.71 3.45
N LEU A 15 45.74 -1.22 4.52
CA LEU A 15 44.35 -1.69 4.46
C LEU A 15 43.38 -0.53 4.18
N ILE A 16 43.60 0.65 4.77
CA ILE A 16 42.74 1.82 4.55
C ILE A 16 42.89 2.35 3.11
N GLU A 17 44.12 2.42 2.58
CA GLU A 17 44.37 2.87 1.20
C GLU A 17 43.78 1.90 0.15
N THR A 18 44.01 0.60 0.32
CA THR A 18 43.47 -0.42 -0.60
C THR A 18 41.94 -0.50 -0.59
N MET A 19 41.30 -0.25 0.56
CA MET A 19 39.83 -0.22 0.64
C MET A 19 39.22 1.03 0.00
N SER A 20 39.87 2.19 0.14
CA SER A 20 39.48 3.42 -0.58
C SER A 20 39.58 3.23 -2.10
N GLU A 21 40.57 2.45 -2.55
CA GLU A 21 40.78 2.12 -3.95
C GLU A 21 39.70 1.16 -4.49
N GLN A 22 39.30 0.15 -3.70
CA GLN A 22 38.20 -0.77 -4.06
C GLN A 22 36.85 -0.07 -4.17
N ALA A 23 36.51 0.81 -3.22
CA ALA A 23 35.29 1.63 -3.29
C ALA A 23 35.31 2.51 -4.53
N SER A 24 36.44 3.18 -4.79
CA SER A 24 36.63 4.01 -5.99
C SER A 24 36.48 3.20 -7.28
N GLN A 25 37.02 1.98 -7.32
CA GLN A 25 36.91 1.10 -8.48
C GLN A 25 35.47 0.66 -8.73
N LEU A 26 34.74 0.25 -7.68
CA LEU A 26 33.34 -0.13 -7.79
C LEU A 26 32.49 1.06 -8.26
N LEU A 27 32.69 2.24 -7.66
CA LEU A 27 31.99 3.47 -8.07
C LEU A 27 32.33 3.87 -9.51
N ASN A 28 33.56 3.68 -9.96
CA ASN A 28 33.95 3.93 -11.34
C ASN A 28 33.20 3.01 -12.32
N LEU A 29 33.02 1.72 -11.97
CA LEU A 29 32.21 0.79 -12.78
C LEU A 29 30.74 1.23 -12.84
N VAL A 30 30.15 1.61 -11.70
CA VAL A 30 28.77 2.09 -11.61
C VAL A 30 28.60 3.39 -12.41
N ASN A 31 29.49 4.36 -12.25
CA ASN A 31 29.41 5.66 -12.92
C ASN A 31 29.55 5.58 -14.43
N ASN A 32 30.26 4.58 -14.95
CA ASN A 32 30.41 4.33 -16.38
C ASN A 32 29.35 3.35 -16.96
N GLY A 33 28.31 3.00 -16.19
CA GLY A 33 27.24 2.12 -16.66
C GLY A 33 27.63 0.65 -16.81
N ARG A 34 28.77 0.22 -16.25
CA ARG A 34 29.27 -1.16 -16.32
C ARG A 34 28.68 -2.03 -15.20
N TYR A 35 27.36 -2.09 -15.12
CA TYR A 35 26.64 -2.65 -13.95
C TYR A 35 26.86 -4.16 -13.75
N VAL A 36 26.95 -4.94 -14.84
CA VAL A 36 27.26 -6.37 -14.77
C VAL A 36 28.62 -6.60 -14.10
N GLU A 37 29.61 -5.81 -14.48
CA GLU A 37 30.96 -5.91 -13.96
C GLU A 37 31.04 -5.40 -12.52
N ALA A 38 30.31 -4.33 -12.19
CA ALA A 38 30.18 -3.84 -10.82
C ALA A 38 29.57 -4.92 -9.89
N LEU A 39 28.51 -5.59 -10.34
CA LEU A 39 27.88 -6.69 -9.58
C LEU A 39 28.84 -7.86 -9.38
N LEU A 40 29.49 -8.33 -10.45
CA LEU A 40 30.47 -9.41 -10.37
C LEU A 40 31.68 -9.03 -9.50
N PHE A 41 32.12 -7.77 -9.56
CA PHE A 41 33.19 -7.26 -8.70
C PHE A 41 32.78 -7.36 -7.23
N PHE A 42 31.59 -6.89 -6.88
CA PHE A 42 31.09 -6.94 -5.50
C PHE A 42 30.90 -8.38 -5.00
N GLN A 43 30.32 -9.26 -5.82
CA GLN A 43 30.12 -10.68 -5.48
C GLN A 43 31.45 -11.42 -5.25
N LYS A 44 32.50 -11.12 -6.01
CA LYS A 44 33.84 -11.69 -5.75
C LYS A 44 34.42 -11.26 -4.41
N HIS A 45 34.06 -10.08 -3.90
CA HIS A 45 34.47 -9.63 -2.57
C HIS A 45 33.63 -10.26 -1.45
N GLN A 46 32.42 -10.76 -1.74
CA GLN A 46 31.63 -11.54 -0.77
C GLN A 46 32.34 -12.83 -0.34
N GLU A 47 33.16 -13.41 -1.22
CA GLU A 47 33.94 -14.62 -0.94
C GLU A 47 35.20 -14.36 -0.08
N GLN A 48 35.49 -13.09 0.23
CA GLN A 48 36.67 -12.67 0.99
C GLN A 48 36.34 -12.37 2.46
N ASP A 49 36.95 -11.32 3.03
CA ASP A 49 36.78 -10.89 4.41
C ASP A 49 35.44 -10.14 4.63
N PRO A 50 34.55 -10.62 5.51
CA PRO A 50 33.25 -9.99 5.77
C PRO A 50 33.33 -8.53 6.27
N GLU A 51 34.36 -8.18 7.04
CA GLU A 51 34.58 -6.79 7.50
C GLU A 51 34.87 -5.86 6.33
N SER A 52 35.77 -6.27 5.43
CA SER A 52 36.07 -5.49 4.23
C SER A 52 34.86 -5.27 3.33
N LEU A 53 34.01 -6.29 3.18
CA LEU A 53 32.80 -6.21 2.37
C LEU A 53 31.80 -5.21 2.97
N ARG A 54 31.60 -5.25 4.30
CA ARG A 54 30.70 -4.32 4.99
C ARG A 54 31.11 -2.87 4.76
N LYS A 55 32.40 -2.58 4.92
CA LYS A 55 32.91 -1.22 4.73
C LYS A 55 32.80 -0.79 3.26
N LEU A 56 33.15 -1.66 2.32
CA LEU A 56 32.92 -1.41 0.88
C LEU A 56 31.45 -1.10 0.59
N ALA A 57 30.52 -1.84 1.21
CA ALA A 57 29.09 -1.61 1.03
C ALA A 57 28.65 -0.25 1.58
N ILE A 58 29.09 0.11 2.79
CA ILE A 58 28.80 1.41 3.41
C ILE A 58 29.33 2.56 2.56
N ASP A 59 30.55 2.44 2.05
CA ASP A 59 31.22 3.50 1.29
C ASP A 59 30.60 3.71 -0.11
N THR A 60 29.81 2.76 -0.62
CA THR A 60 29.31 2.79 -2.01
C THR A 60 27.79 2.78 -2.17
N ILE A 61 27.03 2.40 -1.14
CA ILE A 61 25.58 2.24 -1.22
C ILE A 61 24.86 3.52 -1.66
N PHE A 62 25.25 4.69 -1.15
CA PHE A 62 24.57 5.95 -1.44
C PHE A 62 24.67 6.33 -2.93
N ASP A 63 25.87 6.22 -3.50
CA ASP A 63 26.11 6.51 -4.91
C ASP A 63 25.41 5.49 -5.82
N ALA A 64 25.53 4.20 -5.50
CA ALA A 64 24.88 3.14 -6.27
C ALA A 64 23.34 3.27 -6.25
N ALA A 65 22.76 3.56 -5.08
CA ALA A 65 21.33 3.78 -4.93
C ALA A 65 20.86 5.06 -5.68
N THR A 66 21.65 6.14 -5.62
CA THR A 66 21.39 7.36 -6.40
C THR A 66 21.41 7.08 -7.89
N LYS A 67 22.38 6.28 -8.37
CA LYS A 67 22.44 5.88 -9.79
C LYS A 67 21.27 5.00 -10.20
N PHE A 68 20.78 4.14 -9.31
CA PHE A 68 19.62 3.29 -9.56
C PHE A 68 18.30 4.07 -9.61
N ARG A 69 18.14 5.09 -8.75
CA ARG A 69 17.01 6.03 -8.83
C ARG A 69 16.85 6.57 -10.25
N ASP A 70 17.97 6.96 -10.85
CA ASP A 70 18.02 7.62 -12.16
C ASP A 70 18.02 6.60 -13.32
N ASN A 71 18.41 5.34 -13.09
CA ASN A 71 18.50 4.29 -14.11
C ASN A 71 17.91 2.95 -13.62
N ASN A 72 16.76 2.57 -14.15
CA ASN A 72 16.10 1.30 -13.84
C ASN A 72 16.77 0.11 -14.57
N ASP A 73 17.95 -0.30 -14.11
CA ASP A 73 18.69 -1.47 -14.62
C ASP A 73 18.64 -2.64 -13.64
N ASN A 74 18.44 -3.86 -14.14
CA ASN A 74 18.29 -5.06 -13.31
C ASN A 74 19.59 -5.45 -12.57
N HIS A 75 20.76 -5.27 -13.19
CA HIS A 75 22.04 -5.57 -12.55
C HIS A 75 22.36 -4.53 -11.48
N LEU A 76 22.03 -3.27 -11.75
CA LEU A 76 22.15 -2.21 -10.76
C LEU A 76 21.19 -2.41 -9.58
N ARG A 77 19.94 -2.85 -9.83
CA ARG A 77 18.98 -3.26 -8.80
C ARG A 77 19.55 -4.38 -7.92
N ALA A 78 20.13 -5.40 -8.55
CA ALA A 78 20.75 -6.53 -7.85
C ALA A 78 21.99 -6.11 -7.03
N LEU A 79 22.81 -5.20 -7.56
CA LEU A 79 23.95 -4.63 -6.85
C LEU A 79 23.51 -3.85 -5.62
N VAL A 80 22.55 -2.92 -5.76
CA VAL A 80 22.02 -2.13 -4.63
C VAL A 80 21.43 -3.05 -3.56
N THR A 81 20.69 -4.09 -3.97
CA THR A 81 20.17 -5.10 -3.03
C THR A 81 21.30 -5.81 -2.28
N SER A 82 22.33 -6.26 -2.99
CA SER A 82 23.48 -6.95 -2.39
C SER A 82 24.27 -6.04 -1.43
N LEU A 83 24.39 -4.75 -1.76
CA LEU A 83 25.01 -3.74 -0.90
C LEU A 83 24.19 -3.54 0.39
N PHE A 84 22.86 -3.44 0.29
CA PHE A 84 21.99 -3.40 1.47
C PHE A 84 22.14 -4.64 2.35
N ASP A 85 22.19 -5.83 1.75
CA ASP A 85 22.34 -7.09 2.50
C ASP A 85 23.68 -7.16 3.24
N ALA A 86 24.75 -6.64 2.63
CA ALA A 86 26.08 -6.60 3.23
C ALA A 86 26.22 -5.60 4.39
N ILE A 87 25.38 -4.56 4.46
CA ILE A 87 25.34 -3.67 5.62
C ILE A 87 24.75 -4.44 6.81
N HIS A 88 25.36 -4.37 7.99
CA HIS A 88 24.84 -5.06 9.17
C HIS A 88 24.00 -4.16 10.08
N SER A 89 24.29 -2.85 10.10
CA SER A 89 23.62 -1.89 10.97
C SER A 89 22.19 -1.64 10.46
N GLU A 90 21.19 -2.14 11.19
CA GLU A 90 19.77 -1.87 10.91
C GLU A 90 19.46 -0.36 10.93
N PRO A 91 19.93 0.44 11.90
CA PRO A 91 19.74 1.90 11.88
C PRO A 91 20.28 2.57 10.63
N LEU A 92 21.42 2.10 10.11
CA LEU A 92 22.00 2.65 8.89
C LEU A 92 21.15 2.30 7.67
N LYS A 93 20.71 1.05 7.53
CA LYS A 93 19.81 0.64 6.45
C LYS A 93 18.51 1.44 6.49
N PHE A 94 17.92 1.57 7.69
CA PHE A 94 16.73 2.39 7.92
C PHE A 94 16.96 3.82 7.43
N ARG A 95 18.04 4.47 7.88
CA ARG A 95 18.33 5.87 7.53
C ARG A 95 18.51 6.07 6.03
N ILE A 96 19.22 5.15 5.35
CA ILE A 96 19.38 5.19 3.90
C ILE A 96 18.00 5.13 3.22
N CYS A 97 17.19 4.12 3.54
CA CYS A 97 15.88 3.98 2.92
C CYS A 97 14.94 5.15 3.23
N PHE A 98 14.89 5.57 4.49
CA PHE A 98 14.04 6.67 4.95
C PHE A 98 14.40 7.99 4.24
N ASN A 99 15.68 8.32 4.16
CA ASN A 99 16.14 9.55 3.50
C ASN A 99 15.80 9.58 2.01
N PHE A 100 15.95 8.44 1.31
CA PHE A 100 15.58 8.39 -0.10
C PHE A 100 14.07 8.46 -0.30
N ILE A 101 13.27 7.69 0.43
CA ILE A 101 11.79 7.72 0.31
C ILE A 101 11.24 9.12 0.56
N THR A 102 11.77 9.83 1.55
CA THR A 102 11.33 11.18 1.90
C THR A 102 11.84 12.26 0.94
N GLY A 103 12.81 11.94 0.07
CA GLY A 103 13.47 12.89 -0.84
C GLY A 103 12.83 13.05 -2.22
N ARG A 104 11.66 12.44 -2.47
CA ARG A 104 11.03 12.22 -3.80
C ARG A 104 11.89 11.36 -4.72
N THR A 105 11.28 10.28 -5.19
CA THR A 105 11.97 9.17 -5.85
C THR A 105 11.09 8.57 -6.93
N THR A 106 11.71 7.83 -7.84
CA THR A 106 11.02 7.12 -8.90
C THR A 106 10.28 5.89 -8.35
N SER A 107 9.20 5.47 -9.01
CA SER A 107 8.35 4.36 -8.55
C SER A 107 9.13 3.04 -8.39
N HIS A 108 10.01 2.70 -9.34
CA HIS A 108 10.85 1.49 -9.26
C HIS A 108 11.84 1.53 -8.10
N PHE A 109 12.31 2.71 -7.73
CA PHE A 109 13.21 2.87 -6.59
C PHE A 109 12.45 2.79 -5.27
N ASN A 110 11.25 3.39 -5.19
CA ASN A 110 10.35 3.23 -4.04
C ASN A 110 10.00 1.77 -3.77
N GLU A 111 9.76 0.99 -4.81
CA GLU A 111 9.52 -0.46 -4.69
C GLU A 111 10.69 -1.17 -3.99
N LEU A 112 11.94 -0.87 -4.40
CA LEU A 112 13.13 -1.45 -3.77
C LEU A 112 13.26 -1.00 -2.31
N LEU A 113 13.16 0.30 -2.04
CA LEU A 113 13.38 0.87 -0.71
C LEU A 113 12.31 0.43 0.30
N THR A 114 11.06 0.37 -0.11
CA THR A 114 9.97 -0.10 0.76
C THR A 114 10.08 -1.60 1.04
N ASN A 115 10.55 -2.41 0.08
CA ASN A 115 10.85 -3.83 0.33
C ASN A 115 12.01 -3.99 1.32
N GLN A 116 13.06 -3.17 1.20
CA GLN A 116 14.18 -3.16 2.14
C GLN A 116 13.75 -2.68 3.55
N LEU A 117 12.93 -1.63 3.66
CA LEU A 117 12.38 -1.24 4.97
C LEU A 117 11.49 -2.32 5.56
N ARG A 118 10.63 -2.94 4.74
CA ARG A 118 9.72 -3.99 5.21
C ARG A 118 10.47 -5.18 5.79
N SER A 119 11.63 -5.55 5.22
CA SER A 119 12.44 -6.65 5.76
C SER A 119 13.09 -6.31 7.11
N LEU A 120 13.27 -5.03 7.44
CA LEU A 120 13.82 -4.57 8.72
C LEU A 120 12.76 -4.51 9.83
N ILE A 121 11.50 -4.22 9.49
CA ILE A 121 10.43 -3.99 10.47
C ILE A 121 9.98 -5.32 11.09
N SER A 122 10.70 -5.75 12.12
CA SER A 122 10.39 -6.87 13.01
C SER A 122 9.97 -6.38 14.40
N GLU A 123 9.45 -7.26 15.26
CA GLU A 123 9.21 -6.89 16.67
C GLU A 123 10.51 -6.52 17.39
N GLU A 124 11.60 -7.22 17.10
CA GLU A 124 12.94 -6.93 17.65
C GLU A 124 13.43 -5.52 17.24
N PHE A 125 13.18 -5.12 16.00
CA PHE A 125 13.48 -3.75 15.53
C PHE A 125 12.69 -2.71 16.32
N LYS A 126 11.38 -2.92 16.53
CA LYS A 126 10.52 -1.98 17.28
C LYS A 126 11.01 -1.79 18.72
N GLU A 127 11.44 -2.87 19.36
CA GLU A 127 11.92 -2.85 20.74
C GLU A 127 13.29 -2.18 20.88
N ARG A 128 14.21 -2.43 19.94
CA ARG A 128 15.60 -1.92 20.00
C ARG A 128 15.78 -0.54 19.38
N HIS A 129 14.95 -0.18 18.42
CA HIS A 129 15.08 1.01 17.59
C HIS A 129 13.82 1.88 17.67
N GLY A 130 13.42 2.20 18.91
CA GLY A 130 12.20 2.97 19.19
C GLY A 130 12.19 4.36 18.54
N TYR A 131 13.36 4.98 18.36
CA TYR A 131 13.47 6.27 17.67
C TYR A 131 13.17 6.13 16.16
N GLU A 132 13.79 5.18 15.48
CA GLU A 132 13.53 4.90 14.06
C GLU A 132 12.08 4.43 13.84
N TRP A 133 11.54 3.65 14.78
CA TRP A 133 10.13 3.24 14.75
C TRP A 133 9.18 4.44 14.87
N ASP A 134 9.48 5.38 15.78
CA ASP A 134 8.72 6.63 15.92
C ASP A 134 8.79 7.48 14.64
N GLU A 135 9.98 7.63 14.04
CA GLU A 135 10.14 8.32 12.76
C GLU A 135 9.30 7.66 11.65
N LEU A 136 9.26 6.33 11.61
CA LEU A 136 8.44 5.61 10.64
C LEU A 136 6.93 5.84 10.86
N CYS A 137 6.46 5.82 12.11
CA CYS A 137 5.03 5.98 12.42
C CYS A 137 4.54 7.42 12.21
N ASN A 138 5.36 8.39 12.64
CA ASN A 138 4.94 9.77 12.83
C ASN A 138 5.55 10.74 11.83
N VAL A 139 6.81 10.52 11.43
CA VAL A 139 7.55 11.48 10.58
C VAL A 139 7.42 11.13 9.09
N LEU A 140 7.43 9.84 8.73
CA LEU A 140 7.27 9.43 7.33
C LEU A 140 5.99 9.98 6.69
N PRO A 141 4.79 9.85 7.30
CA PRO A 141 3.56 10.40 6.72
C PRO A 141 3.62 11.92 6.51
N MET A 142 4.18 12.66 7.46
CA MET A 142 4.37 14.12 7.36
C MET A 142 5.30 14.47 6.20
N LYS A 143 6.41 13.74 6.03
CA LYS A 143 7.36 13.97 4.94
C LYS A 143 6.76 13.64 3.56
N LEU A 144 5.91 12.61 3.48
CA LEU A 144 5.18 12.30 2.25
C LEU A 144 4.13 13.36 1.93
N GLU A 145 3.44 13.90 2.95
CA GLU A 145 2.50 15.02 2.80
C GLU A 145 3.19 16.29 2.29
N GLU A 146 4.38 16.63 2.81
CA GLU A 146 5.22 17.74 2.31
C GLU A 146 5.56 17.56 0.82
N ASN A 147 5.65 16.31 0.35
CA ASN A 147 5.94 15.97 -1.04
C ASN A 147 4.74 15.97 -1.97
N LEU A 148 3.51 16.01 -1.45
CA LEU A 148 2.31 16.11 -2.27
C LEU A 148 2.32 17.41 -3.07
N ALA A 149 1.93 17.31 -4.35
CA ALA A 149 1.67 18.50 -5.14
C ALA A 149 0.52 19.32 -4.53
N LYS A 150 0.34 20.56 -4.99
CA LYS A 150 -0.79 21.37 -4.54
C LYS A 150 -2.08 20.89 -5.20
N GLU A 151 -3.23 21.16 -4.61
CA GLU A 151 -4.53 20.67 -5.11
C GLU A 151 -4.87 21.18 -6.52
N ASP A 152 -4.31 22.32 -6.92
CA ASP A 152 -4.44 22.92 -8.25
C ASP A 152 -3.43 22.37 -9.27
N ASP A 153 -2.46 21.57 -8.82
CA ASP A 153 -1.44 20.96 -9.69
C ASP A 153 -2.01 19.73 -10.41
N PRO A 154 -1.83 19.59 -11.73
CA PRO A 154 -2.29 18.40 -12.47
C PRO A 154 -1.68 17.09 -11.93
N ASN A 155 -0.52 17.14 -11.27
CA ASN A 155 0.15 15.98 -10.68
C ASN A 155 -0.28 15.69 -9.24
N PHE A 156 -1.25 16.43 -8.69
CA PHE A 156 -1.74 16.21 -7.32
C PHE A 156 -2.12 14.75 -7.07
N LEU A 157 -2.94 14.20 -7.97
CA LEU A 157 -3.44 12.84 -7.86
C LEU A 157 -2.32 11.81 -8.00
N ASP A 158 -1.37 12.03 -8.90
CA ASP A 158 -0.24 11.12 -9.08
C ASP A 158 0.67 11.12 -7.83
N SER A 159 0.98 12.30 -7.28
CA SER A 159 1.75 12.41 -6.03
C SER A 159 1.03 11.77 -4.84
N ALA A 160 -0.30 11.86 -4.78
CA ALA A 160 -1.12 11.23 -3.77
C ALA A 160 -1.12 9.69 -3.90
N VAL A 161 -1.22 9.17 -5.13
CA VAL A 161 -1.14 7.73 -5.41
C VAL A 161 0.24 7.18 -5.04
N GLU A 162 1.32 7.89 -5.37
CA GLU A 162 2.69 7.48 -5.00
C GLU A 162 2.88 7.42 -3.49
N ALA A 163 2.44 8.46 -2.76
CA ALA A 163 2.50 8.46 -1.30
C ALA A 163 1.67 7.31 -0.68
N ALA A 164 0.47 7.05 -1.23
CA ALA A 164 -0.37 5.94 -0.80
C ALA A 164 0.29 4.58 -1.04
N ASP A 165 0.96 4.38 -2.18
CA ASP A 165 1.64 3.12 -2.51
C ASP A 165 2.81 2.82 -1.57
N ILE A 166 3.58 3.85 -1.17
CA ILE A 166 4.65 3.74 -0.17
C ILE A 166 4.08 3.27 1.18
N LEU A 167 3.03 3.94 1.67
CA LEU A 167 2.41 3.58 2.95
C LEU A 167 1.74 2.21 2.91
N TYR A 168 1.08 1.87 1.80
CA TYR A 168 0.47 0.55 1.60
C TYR A 168 1.53 -0.56 1.59
N SER A 169 2.68 -0.30 0.96
CA SER A 169 3.84 -1.19 0.99
C SER A 169 4.34 -1.42 2.42
N LEU A 170 4.04 -0.53 3.35
CA LEU A 170 4.40 -0.63 4.77
C LEU A 170 3.19 -0.79 5.69
N ARG A 171 2.06 -1.33 5.19
CA ARG A 171 0.76 -1.48 5.91
C ARG A 171 0.77 -2.16 7.29
N GLY A 172 1.90 -2.74 7.75
CA GLY A 172 2.06 -3.25 9.11
C GLY A 172 2.43 -2.18 10.14
N VAL A 173 2.67 -0.94 9.69
CA VAL A 173 3.05 0.20 10.52
C VAL A 173 1.80 1.02 10.87
N PRO A 174 1.61 1.38 12.16
CA PRO A 174 0.48 2.20 12.60
C PRO A 174 0.73 3.68 12.31
N PHE A 175 0.67 4.07 11.03
CA PHE A 175 0.89 5.45 10.61
C PHE A 175 -0.12 6.44 11.20
N ILE A 176 0.36 7.60 11.63
CA ILE A 176 -0.50 8.76 11.90
C ILE A 176 -0.60 9.58 10.62
N ILE A 177 -1.73 9.47 9.93
CA ILE A 177 -1.99 10.09 8.63
C ILE A 177 -2.40 11.56 8.81
N PRO A 178 -1.69 12.53 8.20
CA PRO A 178 -2.08 13.94 8.25
C PRO A 178 -3.38 14.24 7.52
N GLU A 179 -4.02 15.35 7.88
CA GLU A 179 -5.33 15.74 7.35
C GLU A 179 -5.30 16.00 5.83
N ARG A 180 -4.32 16.76 5.33
CA ARG A 180 -4.20 17.06 3.89
C ARG A 180 -3.99 15.79 3.07
N MET A 181 -3.23 14.83 3.61
CA MET A 181 -3.00 13.56 2.96
C MET A 181 -4.28 12.70 2.91
N THR A 182 -5.12 12.78 3.95
CA THR A 182 -6.45 12.14 3.95
C THR A 182 -7.35 12.71 2.85
N VAL A 183 -7.35 14.03 2.68
CA VAL A 183 -8.07 14.71 1.58
C VAL A 183 -7.51 14.26 0.22
N ALA A 184 -6.19 14.25 0.06
CA ALA A 184 -5.53 13.86 -1.18
C ALA A 184 -5.82 12.40 -1.57
N PHE A 185 -5.79 11.47 -0.62
CA PHE A 185 -6.11 10.06 -0.87
C PHE A 185 -7.58 9.88 -1.22
N THR A 186 -8.48 10.60 -0.55
CA THR A 186 -9.91 10.59 -0.87
C THR A 186 -10.13 11.08 -2.31
N ALA A 187 -9.47 12.17 -2.70
CA ALA A 187 -9.52 12.69 -4.07
C ALA A 187 -8.93 11.70 -5.09
N ALA A 188 -7.80 11.06 -4.79
CA ALA A 188 -7.17 10.04 -5.64
C ALA A 188 -8.10 8.84 -5.88
N VAL A 189 -8.75 8.33 -4.83
CA VAL A 189 -9.72 7.23 -4.92
C VAL A 189 -10.96 7.60 -5.74
N HIS A 190 -11.41 8.85 -5.68
CA HIS A 190 -12.59 9.31 -6.43
C HIS A 190 -12.29 9.76 -7.86
N SER A 191 -11.03 9.99 -8.23
CA SER A 191 -10.62 10.58 -9.52
C SER A 191 -10.06 9.59 -10.53
N LYS A 192 -9.36 8.54 -10.08
CA LYS A 192 -9.05 7.37 -10.92
C LYS A 192 -10.09 6.30 -10.64
N GLU A 193 -10.71 5.76 -11.69
CA GLU A 193 -11.18 4.36 -11.68
C GLU A 193 -9.95 3.52 -11.38
N MET A 194 -9.64 3.37 -10.09
CA MET A 194 -8.44 2.71 -9.64
C MET A 194 -8.63 1.24 -10.01
N GLU A 195 -7.85 0.75 -10.97
CA GLU A 195 -7.63 -0.69 -11.13
C GLU A 195 -6.88 -1.17 -9.87
N LEU A 196 -7.64 -1.32 -8.79
CA LEU A 196 -7.17 -1.82 -7.51
C LEU A 196 -6.61 -3.23 -7.72
N PRO A 197 -5.38 -3.52 -7.27
CA PRO A 197 -4.80 -4.86 -7.33
C PRO A 197 -5.70 -5.87 -6.58
N GLY A 198 -5.66 -7.14 -6.99
CA GLY A 198 -6.45 -8.25 -6.41
C GLY A 198 -6.28 -8.48 -4.89
N ALA A 199 -5.46 -7.70 -4.20
CA ALA A 199 -5.44 -7.62 -2.74
C ALA A 199 -6.72 -7.00 -2.14
N TYR A 200 -7.38 -6.08 -2.85
CA TYR A 200 -8.60 -5.41 -2.34
C TYR A 200 -9.76 -6.40 -2.16
N GLU A 201 -9.95 -7.30 -3.13
CA GLU A 201 -10.89 -8.41 -3.03
C GLU A 201 -10.62 -9.24 -1.76
N ARG A 202 -9.36 -9.55 -1.48
CA ARG A 202 -8.97 -10.37 -0.33
C ARG A 202 -9.21 -9.69 1.01
N PHE A 203 -8.98 -8.38 1.12
CA PHE A 203 -8.97 -7.68 2.41
C PHE A 203 -10.26 -6.93 2.75
N PHE A 204 -11.04 -6.50 1.76
CA PHE A 204 -12.24 -5.70 2.00
C PHE A 204 -13.51 -6.38 1.49
N VAL A 205 -13.48 -6.94 0.28
CA VAL A 205 -14.68 -7.59 -0.30
C VAL A 205 -14.92 -8.96 0.33
N ARG A 206 -13.91 -9.81 0.41
CA ARG A 206 -14.04 -11.19 0.92
C ARG A 206 -14.52 -11.23 2.37
N PRO A 207 -14.06 -10.37 3.30
CA PRO A 207 -14.63 -10.35 4.65
C PRO A 207 -16.10 -9.93 4.67
N VAL A 208 -16.50 -8.96 3.85
CA VAL A 208 -17.90 -8.55 3.71
C VAL A 208 -18.75 -9.68 3.13
N ASP A 209 -18.28 -10.34 2.07
CA ASP A 209 -18.98 -11.47 1.44
C ASP A 209 -19.11 -12.67 2.39
N VAL A 210 -18.06 -12.99 3.14
CA VAL A 210 -18.08 -14.06 4.16
C VAL A 210 -19.03 -13.72 5.30
N ALA A 211 -19.02 -12.47 5.78
CA ALA A 211 -19.92 -12.00 6.84
C ALA A 211 -21.38 -12.04 6.38
N LEU A 212 -21.67 -11.56 5.16
CA LEU A 212 -23.02 -11.59 4.60
C LEU A 212 -23.51 -13.03 4.38
N ALA A 213 -22.66 -13.91 3.86
CA ALA A 213 -23.00 -15.32 3.72
C ALA A 213 -23.37 -15.96 5.07
N ARG A 214 -22.63 -15.63 6.13
CA ARG A 214 -22.90 -16.14 7.49
C ARG A 214 -24.16 -15.55 8.11
N ILE A 215 -24.41 -14.25 7.93
CA ILE A 215 -25.66 -13.61 8.36
C ILE A 215 -26.83 -14.30 7.66
N MET A 216 -26.78 -14.42 6.34
CA MET A 216 -27.86 -15.05 5.58
C MET A 216 -28.07 -16.53 5.90
N SER A 217 -27.03 -17.27 6.30
CA SER A 217 -27.18 -18.66 6.73
C SER A 217 -27.74 -18.82 8.14
N THR A 218 -27.87 -17.73 8.90
CA THR A 218 -28.35 -17.74 10.30
C THR A 218 -29.70 -17.06 10.46
N VAL A 219 -30.19 -16.42 9.41
CA VAL A 219 -31.43 -15.65 9.41
C VAL A 219 -32.47 -16.42 8.61
N ASP A 220 -33.54 -16.84 9.30
CA ASP A 220 -34.75 -17.40 8.72
C ASP A 220 -35.98 -16.67 9.29
N ASP A 221 -37.11 -16.77 8.61
CA ASP A 221 -38.43 -16.26 9.06
C ASP A 221 -38.50 -14.75 9.35
N LEU A 222 -37.79 -13.93 8.58
CA LEU A 222 -37.80 -12.47 8.71
C LEU A 222 -39.20 -11.86 8.58
N ASP A 223 -39.56 -10.95 9.49
CA ASP A 223 -40.86 -10.27 9.49
C ASP A 223 -40.76 -8.74 9.58
N THR A 224 -41.87 -8.06 9.87
CA THR A 224 -41.88 -6.59 9.93
C THR A 224 -40.98 -5.98 11.02
N ALA A 225 -40.68 -6.71 12.10
CA ALA A 225 -39.82 -6.24 13.18
C ALA A 225 -38.34 -6.13 12.72
N ASP A 226 -37.93 -6.96 11.77
CA ASP A 226 -36.54 -7.01 11.29
C ASP A 226 -36.23 -5.97 10.21
N ILE A 227 -37.24 -5.27 9.71
CA ILE A 227 -37.11 -4.30 8.61
C ILE A 227 -36.03 -3.26 8.93
N ASP A 228 -36.03 -2.71 10.14
CA ASP A 228 -35.09 -1.67 10.52
C ASP A 228 -33.67 -2.19 10.65
N LEU A 229 -33.50 -3.41 11.15
CA LEU A 229 -32.20 -4.08 11.25
C LEU A 229 -31.63 -4.33 9.86
N CYS A 230 -32.41 -4.94 8.96
CA CYS A 230 -31.99 -5.20 7.59
C CYS A 230 -31.77 -3.90 6.80
N THR A 231 -32.54 -2.85 7.07
CA THR A 231 -32.32 -1.52 6.46
C THR A 231 -30.97 -0.93 6.89
N ARG A 232 -30.62 -1.05 8.19
CA ARG A 232 -29.31 -0.60 8.71
C ARG A 232 -28.14 -1.42 8.18
N LEU A 233 -28.37 -2.66 7.77
CA LEU A 233 -27.37 -3.49 7.10
C LEU A 233 -27.23 -3.16 5.61
N ILE A 234 -28.36 -3.01 4.89
CA ILE A 234 -28.38 -2.80 3.45
C ILE A 234 -27.84 -1.41 3.07
N LEU A 235 -28.19 -0.36 3.81
CA LEU A 235 -27.80 1.01 3.45
C LEU A 235 -26.27 1.22 3.41
N PRO A 236 -25.49 0.82 4.43
CA PRO A 236 -24.02 0.90 4.37
C PRO A 236 -23.42 0.05 3.24
N LEU A 237 -24.01 -1.10 2.91
CA LEU A 237 -23.54 -1.95 1.80
C LEU A 237 -23.77 -1.28 0.44
N LEU A 238 -24.91 -0.61 0.25
CA LEU A 238 -25.18 0.16 -0.97
C LEU A 238 -24.24 1.36 -1.10
N ARG A 239 -23.90 2.03 0.01
CA ARG A 239 -22.86 3.08 0.05
C ARG A 239 -21.50 2.54 -0.31
N PHE A 240 -21.12 1.43 0.32
CA PHE A 240 -19.88 0.72 0.03
C PHE A 240 -19.78 0.38 -1.47
N ILE A 241 -20.84 -0.12 -2.11
CA ILE A 241 -20.88 -0.42 -3.56
C ILE A 241 -20.67 0.84 -4.42
N GLU A 242 -21.20 1.99 -4.00
CA GLU A 242 -21.09 3.26 -4.73
C GLU A 242 -19.66 3.83 -4.68
N ASP A 243 -19.04 3.80 -3.50
CA ASP A 243 -17.69 4.31 -3.26
C ASP A 243 -16.62 3.58 -4.09
N PHE A 244 -16.91 2.37 -4.60
CA PHE A 244 -15.97 1.57 -5.41
C PHE A 244 -16.45 1.39 -6.85
N GLN A 245 -15.66 1.82 -7.84
CA GLN A 245 -16.00 1.74 -9.28
C GLN A 245 -15.81 0.36 -9.94
N GLN A 246 -15.26 -0.64 -9.24
CA GLN A 246 -14.98 -1.96 -9.83
C GLN A 246 -16.23 -2.83 -10.05
N HIS A 247 -16.52 -3.12 -11.32
CA HIS A 247 -17.78 -3.72 -11.75
C HIS A 247 -18.02 -5.16 -11.23
N SER A 248 -16.97 -5.96 -11.05
CA SER A 248 -17.06 -7.37 -10.65
C SER A 248 -17.57 -7.58 -9.21
N PHE A 249 -17.15 -6.75 -8.26
CA PHE A 249 -17.51 -6.89 -6.83
C PHE A 249 -18.88 -6.33 -6.50
N ARG A 250 -19.29 -5.27 -7.21
CA ARG A 250 -20.64 -4.70 -7.12
C ARG A 250 -21.69 -5.79 -7.30
N VAL A 251 -21.49 -6.68 -8.28
CA VAL A 251 -22.42 -7.77 -8.58
C VAL A 251 -22.57 -8.76 -7.41
N SER A 252 -21.49 -9.10 -6.71
CA SER A 252 -21.52 -10.06 -5.57
C SER A 252 -22.33 -9.51 -4.40
N ILE A 253 -22.00 -8.31 -3.93
CA ILE A 253 -22.66 -7.68 -2.78
C ILE A 253 -24.12 -7.33 -3.13
N MET A 254 -24.39 -6.81 -4.33
CA MET A 254 -25.76 -6.54 -4.79
C MET A 254 -26.61 -7.82 -4.86
N LYS A 255 -26.02 -8.95 -5.28
CA LYS A 255 -26.70 -10.24 -5.28
C LYS A 255 -27.04 -10.69 -3.86
N LYS A 256 -26.15 -10.51 -2.89
CA LYS A 256 -26.37 -10.84 -1.48
C LYS A 256 -27.44 -9.94 -0.83
N CYS A 257 -27.41 -8.63 -1.08
CA CYS A 257 -28.47 -7.72 -0.65
C CYS A 257 -29.84 -8.15 -1.22
N ARG A 258 -29.88 -8.57 -2.49
CA ARG A 258 -31.11 -9.08 -3.11
C ARG A 258 -31.59 -10.37 -2.47
N GLU A 259 -30.68 -11.30 -2.20
CA GLU A 259 -31.02 -12.56 -1.53
C GLU A 259 -31.56 -12.30 -0.12
N LEU A 260 -30.97 -11.38 0.66
CA LEU A 260 -31.48 -10.95 1.97
C LEU A 260 -32.89 -10.35 1.88
N ILE A 261 -33.15 -9.45 0.91
CA ILE A 261 -34.49 -8.88 0.70
C ILE A 261 -35.51 -9.99 0.36
N ARG A 262 -35.08 -11.05 -0.35
CA ARG A 262 -35.95 -12.18 -0.71
C ARG A 262 -36.31 -13.08 0.46
N LEU A 263 -35.56 -13.05 1.56
CA LEU A 263 -35.90 -13.80 2.77
C LEU A 263 -37.18 -13.26 3.44
N PHE A 264 -37.53 -11.99 3.22
CA PHE A 264 -38.80 -11.44 3.70
C PHE A 264 -39.99 -11.96 2.89
N PRO A 265 -41.12 -12.30 3.55
CA PRO A 265 -42.41 -12.54 2.90
C PRO A 265 -42.89 -11.31 2.11
N SER A 266 -43.83 -11.49 1.19
CA SER A 266 -44.24 -10.47 0.20
C SER A 266 -44.59 -9.10 0.82
N LYS A 267 -45.39 -9.06 1.89
CA LYS A 267 -45.81 -7.81 2.55
C LYS A 267 -44.65 -7.10 3.29
N PRO A 268 -43.91 -7.74 4.22
CA PRO A 268 -42.72 -7.16 4.84
C PRO A 268 -41.65 -6.73 3.83
N ARG A 269 -41.47 -7.49 2.75
CA ARG A 269 -40.51 -7.18 1.68
C ARG A 269 -40.77 -5.83 1.01
N VAL A 270 -42.03 -5.53 0.70
CA VAL A 270 -42.43 -4.23 0.13
C VAL A 270 -42.11 -3.10 1.10
N LEU A 271 -42.39 -3.30 2.39
CA LEU A 271 -42.12 -2.31 3.44
C LEU A 271 -40.62 -2.08 3.62
N LEU A 272 -39.80 -3.13 3.56
CA LEU A 272 -38.35 -3.01 3.59
C LEU A 272 -37.83 -2.19 2.40
N ILE A 273 -38.26 -2.51 1.18
CA ILE A 273 -37.84 -1.77 -0.02
C ILE A 273 -38.26 -0.30 0.10
N LYS A 274 -39.49 -0.03 0.56
CA LYS A 274 -39.97 1.33 0.79
C LYS A 274 -39.10 2.06 1.83
N ASN A 275 -38.78 1.43 2.95
CA ASN A 275 -37.94 2.02 4.01
C ASN A 275 -36.52 2.34 3.51
N VAL A 276 -35.91 1.42 2.77
CA VAL A 276 -34.58 1.61 2.16
C VAL A 276 -34.63 2.77 1.17
N LEU A 277 -35.62 2.81 0.28
CA LEU A 277 -35.79 3.89 -0.70
C LEU A 277 -35.99 5.25 -0.01
N THR A 278 -36.88 5.34 0.98
CA THR A 278 -37.11 6.58 1.72
C THR A 278 -35.81 7.09 2.34
N LYS A 279 -35.04 6.24 3.01
CA LYS A 279 -33.76 6.65 3.61
C LYS A 279 -32.70 7.06 2.58
N ILE A 280 -32.71 6.45 1.39
CA ILE A 280 -31.86 6.88 0.28
C ILE A 280 -32.27 8.28 -0.18
N PHE A 281 -33.56 8.51 -0.42
CA PHE A 281 -34.08 9.82 -0.83
C PHE A 281 -33.87 10.90 0.23
N ASP A 282 -34.06 10.59 1.51
CA ASP A 282 -33.82 11.56 2.60
C ASP A 282 -32.34 11.96 2.70
N SER A 283 -31.42 11.03 2.41
CA SER A 283 -29.98 11.31 2.37
C SER A 283 -29.56 12.17 1.18
N LEU A 284 -30.35 12.21 0.09
CA LEU A 284 -30.13 13.08 -1.08
C LEU A 284 -30.48 14.55 -0.80
N PHE A 285 -31.42 14.83 0.11
CA PHE A 285 -31.83 16.21 0.41
C PHE A 285 -30.88 16.95 1.36
N HIS A 286 -29.94 16.23 1.99
CA HIS A 286 -29.01 16.79 3.00
C HIS A 286 -27.54 16.73 2.58
N SER A 287 -27.21 16.21 1.39
CA SER A 287 -25.82 16.12 0.93
C SER A 287 -25.70 16.28 -0.59
N ASP A 288 -24.77 17.14 -1.04
CA ASP A 288 -24.41 17.38 -2.46
C ASP A 288 -23.65 16.18 -3.10
N ARG A 289 -24.13 14.94 -2.93
CA ARG A 289 -23.50 13.74 -3.54
C ARG A 289 -24.48 12.89 -4.35
N PHE A 290 -23.99 12.44 -5.51
CA PHE A 290 -24.70 11.69 -6.56
C PHE A 290 -24.98 10.21 -6.21
N PHE A 291 -25.85 9.94 -5.22
CA PHE A 291 -26.21 8.59 -4.72
C PHE A 291 -26.98 7.67 -5.71
N ILE A 292 -27.30 8.14 -6.92
CA ILE A 292 -28.47 7.65 -7.67
C ILE A 292 -28.18 6.37 -8.51
N ALA A 293 -26.97 6.21 -9.03
CA ALA A 293 -26.70 5.17 -10.04
C ALA A 293 -26.56 3.74 -9.46
N ALA A 294 -25.91 3.58 -8.31
CA ALA A 294 -25.65 2.27 -7.71
C ALA A 294 -26.85 1.71 -6.90
N ALA A 295 -27.62 2.58 -6.27
CA ALA A 295 -28.82 2.22 -5.51
C ALA A 295 -30.02 1.82 -6.40
N ALA A 296 -30.08 2.33 -7.63
CA ALA A 296 -31.19 2.07 -8.54
C ALA A 296 -31.21 0.62 -9.08
N ALA A 297 -30.06 0.01 -9.39
CA ALA A 297 -30.01 -1.30 -10.06
C ALA A 297 -30.49 -2.52 -9.22
N PRO A 298 -30.15 -2.69 -7.92
CA PRO A 298 -30.65 -3.80 -7.11
C PRO A 298 -32.14 -3.61 -6.73
N ILE A 299 -32.57 -2.35 -6.57
CA ILE A 299 -33.93 -2.00 -6.21
C ILE A 299 -34.86 -2.07 -7.43
N ALA A 300 -34.46 -1.56 -8.59
CA ALA A 300 -35.18 -1.73 -9.86
C ALA A 300 -35.34 -3.20 -10.23
N CYS A 301 -34.28 -4.01 -10.11
CA CYS A 301 -34.35 -5.45 -10.41
C CYS A 301 -35.20 -6.23 -9.36
N SER A 302 -35.42 -5.68 -8.16
CA SER A 302 -36.36 -6.23 -7.16
C SER A 302 -37.80 -5.73 -7.36
N LEU A 303 -37.97 -4.52 -7.92
CA LEU A 303 -39.26 -3.92 -8.30
C LEU A 303 -39.83 -4.53 -9.59
N ASP A 304 -38.99 -4.87 -10.57
CA ASP A 304 -39.41 -5.59 -11.79
C ASP A 304 -40.10 -6.92 -11.47
N TYR A 305 -39.64 -7.60 -10.41
CA TYR A 305 -40.28 -8.82 -9.91
C TYR A 305 -41.62 -8.55 -9.21
N MET A 306 -41.81 -7.37 -8.60
CA MET A 306 -43.07 -6.99 -7.97
C MET A 306 -44.12 -6.54 -9.00
N VAL A 307 -43.73 -5.85 -10.08
CA VAL A 307 -44.66 -5.53 -11.19
C VAL A 307 -45.14 -6.81 -11.88
N LEU A 308 -44.27 -7.81 -12.05
CA LEU A 308 -44.62 -9.13 -12.61
C LEU A 308 -45.53 -9.99 -11.71
N VAL A 309 -45.44 -9.85 -10.38
CA VAL A 309 -46.29 -10.60 -9.42
C VAL A 309 -47.62 -9.87 -9.16
N SER A 310 -47.63 -8.54 -9.21
CA SER A 310 -48.86 -7.73 -9.08
C SER A 310 -49.78 -7.88 -10.31
N GLY A 311 -49.21 -8.13 -11.49
CA GLY A 311 -49.98 -8.40 -12.72
C GLY A 311 -50.57 -9.82 -12.83
N LYS A 312 -50.36 -10.69 -11.83
CA LYS A 312 -50.94 -12.05 -11.76
C LYS A 312 -51.87 -12.26 -10.56
N CYS A 313 -52.19 -11.20 -9.82
CA CYS A 313 -53.25 -11.18 -8.83
C CYS A 313 -54.27 -10.10 -9.19
N ASN A 314 -54.97 -10.32 -10.31
CA ASN A 314 -56.35 -9.88 -10.52
C ASN A 314 -57.18 -11.14 -10.74
#